data_AF-A0A7Y3TWF8-F1
#
_entry.id   AF-A0A7Y3TWF8-F1
#
_cell.length_a   1.000
_cell.length_b   1.000
_cell.length_c   1.000
_cell.angle_alpha   90.00
_cell.angle_beta   90.00
_cell.angle_gamma   90.00
#
_symmetry.space_group_name_H-M   'P 1'
#
loop_
_entity.id
_entity.type
_entity.pdbx_description
1 polymer ?
#
loop_
_entity_poly.entity_id
_entity_poly.type
_entity_poly.pdbx_seq_one_letter_code
_entity_poly.pdbx_strand_id
1 'polypeptide(L)'
;MKQAANRLNLNGRIMNISSGLVVRPIPEFSLYCTSKAAIEMMGKVLSMEVGDRSITVNTVSPGPIDTEMFGNSGDDLKAAADD
;
A
#
# COMPACT_ATOMS: atom_id res chain seq x y z
N MET A 1 -11.26 -3.56 -4.16
CA MET A 1 -11.14 -4.67 -3.20
C MET A 1 -12.43 -5.47 -2.99
N LYS A 2 -13.62 -4.86 -2.88
CA LYS A 2 -14.92 -5.55 -2.78
C LYS A 2 -15.12 -6.72 -3.76
N GLN A 3 -14.76 -6.55 -5.03
CA GLN A 3 -14.90 -7.62 -6.02
C GLN A 3 -13.96 -8.81 -5.78
N ALA A 4 -12.75 -8.58 -5.26
CA ALA A 4 -11.86 -9.67 -4.88
C ALA A 4 -12.45 -10.46 -3.70
N ALA A 5 -12.96 -9.75 -2.69
CA ALA A 5 -13.64 -10.36 -1.55
C ALA A 5 -14.87 -11.19 -1.94
N ASN A 6 -15.58 -10.83 -3.02
CA ASN A 6 -16.73 -11.60 -3.51
C ASN A 6 -16.35 -12.84 -4.33
N ARG A 7 -15.12 -12.93 -4.84
CA ARG A 7 -14.68 -13.98 -5.77
C ARG A 7 -13.68 -14.97 -5.18
N LEU A 8 -13.05 -14.62 -4.07
CA LEU A 8 -12.11 -15.51 -3.39
C LEU A 8 -12.84 -16.68 -2.73
N ASN A 9 -12.24 -17.86 -2.85
CA ASN A 9 -12.61 -19.03 -2.08
C ASN A 9 -12.31 -18.81 -0.58
N LEU A 10 -12.88 -19.67 0.27
CA LEU A 10 -12.50 -19.77 1.69
C LEU A 10 -10.99 -19.95 1.81
N ASN A 11 -10.38 -19.37 2.85
CA ASN A 11 -8.93 -19.35 3.07
C ASN A 11 -8.13 -18.55 2.01
N GLY A 12 -8.77 -17.68 1.25
CA GLY A 12 -8.12 -16.79 0.28
C GLY A 12 -7.19 -15.75 0.91
N ARG A 13 -6.39 -15.07 0.08
CA ARG A 13 -5.43 -14.03 0.50
C ARG A 13 -5.55 -12.82 -0.41
N ILE A 14 -5.59 -11.63 0.18
CA ILE A 14 -5.52 -10.34 -0.52
C ILE A 14 -4.22 -9.65 -0.08
N MET A 15 -3.43 -9.20 -1.05
CA MET A 15 -2.20 -8.44 -0.84
C MET A 15 -2.32 -7.08 -1.54
N ASN A 16 -2.14 -6.01 -0.79
CA ASN A 16 -2.13 -4.63 -1.30
C ASN A 16 -0.71 -4.05 -1.27
N ILE A 17 -0.46 -3.04 -2.11
CA ILE A 17 0.81 -2.32 -2.16
C ILE A 17 0.59 -0.85 -1.78
N SER A 18 1.11 -0.48 -0.62
CA SER A 18 1.20 0.89 -0.10
C SER A 18 2.56 1.51 -0.48
N SER A 19 3.17 2.28 0.42
CA SER A 19 4.50 2.88 0.32
C SER A 19 5.05 3.16 1.72
N GLY A 20 6.36 3.04 1.90
CA GLY A 20 7.06 3.48 3.10
C GLY A 20 6.85 4.97 3.40
N LEU A 21 6.51 5.79 2.39
CA LEU A 21 6.21 7.22 2.56
C LEU A 21 4.94 7.49 3.37
N VAL A 22 4.09 6.48 3.61
CA VAL A 22 2.99 6.58 4.58
C VAL A 22 3.52 6.75 6.00
N VAL A 23 4.64 6.10 6.31
CA VAL A 23 5.29 6.16 7.64
C VAL A 23 6.32 7.28 7.71
N ARG A 24 7.05 7.52 6.61
CA ARG A 24 8.07 8.57 6.49
C ARG A 24 7.75 9.48 5.30
N PRO A 25 6.77 10.39 5.44
CA PRO A 25 6.39 11.27 4.35
C PRO A 25 7.48 12.32 4.10
N ILE A 26 7.54 12.79 2.85
CA ILE A 26 8.41 13.88 2.43
C ILE A 26 7.57 15.02 1.82
N PRO A 27 8.11 16.25 1.75
CA PRO A 27 7.44 17.38 1.09
C PRO A 27 7.00 17.04 -0.34
N GLU A 28 5.96 17.73 -0.84
CA GLU A 28 5.42 17.56 -2.22
C GLU A 28 4.71 16.23 -2.54
N PHE A 29 4.79 15.21 -1.66
CA PHE A 29 4.14 13.90 -1.88
C PHE A 29 2.78 13.74 -1.19
N SER A 30 2.12 14.83 -0.79
CA SER A 30 0.90 14.78 0.03
C SER A 30 -0.22 13.91 -0.57
N LEU A 31 -0.52 14.07 -1.86
CA LEU A 31 -1.55 13.28 -2.55
C LEU A 31 -1.15 11.80 -2.68
N TYR A 32 0.12 11.54 -2.99
CA TYR A 32 0.65 10.18 -3.07
C TYR A 32 0.56 9.48 -1.71
N CYS A 33 1.12 10.09 -0.66
CA CYS A 33 1.09 9.57 0.70
C CYS A 33 -0.34 9.33 1.18
N THR A 34 -1.25 10.28 0.93
CA THR A 34 -2.67 10.13 1.28
C THR A 34 -3.31 8.96 0.54
N SER A 35 -3.05 8.82 -0.77
CA SER A 35 -3.60 7.72 -1.56
C SER A 35 -3.10 6.35 -1.07
N LYS A 36 -1.83 6.25 -0.67
CA LYS A 36 -1.23 5.02 -0.16
C LYS A 36 -1.69 4.70 1.26
N ALA A 37 -1.85 5.71 2.12
CA ALA A 37 -2.45 5.54 3.44
C ALA A 37 -3.91 5.06 3.36
N ALA A 38 -4.67 5.55 2.38
CA ALA A 38 -6.04 5.10 2.15
C ALA A 38 -6.11 3.59 1.83
N ILE A 39 -5.11 3.04 1.12
CA ILE A 39 -5.01 1.60 0.85
C ILE A 39 -4.81 0.80 2.14
N GLU A 40 -3.97 1.28 3.06
CA GLU A 40 -3.73 0.60 4.34
C GLU A 40 -5.01 0.54 5.20
N MET A 41 -5.72 1.66 5.31
CA MET A 41 -6.98 1.70 6.06
C MET A 41 -8.06 0.85 5.39
N MET A 42 -8.17 0.89 4.06
CA MET A 42 -9.11 0.04 3.32
C MET A 42 -8.81 -1.45 3.53
N GLY A 43 -7.54 -1.84 3.51
CA GLY A 43 -7.12 -3.22 3.78
C GLY A 43 -7.46 -3.66 5.20
N LYS A 44 -7.27 -2.79 6.19
CA LYS A 44 -7.63 -3.04 7.59
C LYS A 44 -9.13 -3.23 7.78
N VAL A 45 -9.96 -2.36 7.19
CA VAL A 45 -11.42 -2.51 7.29
C VAL A 45 -11.86 -3.80 6.60
N LEU A 46 -11.34 -4.07 5.40
CA LEU A 46 -11.71 -5.27 4.66
C LEU A 46 -11.32 -6.56 5.39
N SER A 47 -10.18 -6.61 6.08
CA SER A 47 -9.79 -7.80 6.84
C SER A 47 -10.82 -8.16 7.93
N MET A 48 -11.44 -7.14 8.53
CA MET A 48 -12.52 -7.32 9.51
C MET A 48 -13.81 -7.83 8.85
N GLU A 49 -14.13 -7.35 7.65
CA GLU A 49 -15.33 -7.73 6.90
C GLU A 49 -15.29 -9.17 6.35
N VAL A 50 -14.11 -9.74 6.14
CA VAL A 50 -13.94 -11.04 5.44
C VAL A 50 -13.30 -12.14 6.30
N GLY A 51 -13.00 -11.83 7.56
CA GLY A 51 -12.30 -12.73 8.48
C GLY A 51 -13.08 -14.02 8.79
N ASP A 52 -14.42 -13.96 8.77
CA ASP A 52 -15.33 -15.11 8.94
C ASP A 52 -15.09 -16.22 7.89
N ARG A 53 -14.64 -15.84 6.69
CA ARG A 53 -14.30 -16.73 5.57
C ARG A 53 -12.84 -17.18 5.60
N SER A 54 -12.12 -16.90 6.69
CA SER A 54 -10.68 -17.16 6.83
C SER A 54 -9.83 -16.50 5.74
N ILE A 55 -10.33 -15.43 5.13
CA ILE A 55 -9.59 -14.62 4.16
C ILE A 55 -8.74 -13.61 4.93
N THR A 56 -7.44 -13.54 4.63
CA THR A 56 -6.57 -12.51 5.21
C THR A 56 -6.31 -11.39 4.21
N VAL A 57 -6.23 -10.16 4.70
CA VAL A 57 -5.87 -8.99 3.91
C VAL A 57 -4.64 -8.35 4.53
N ASN A 58 -3.56 -8.25 3.77
CA ASN A 58 -2.32 -7.63 4.20
C ASN A 58 -1.89 -6.56 3.21
N THR A 59 -1.12 -5.60 3.69
CA THR A 59 -0.57 -4.52 2.88
C THR A 59 0.94 -4.50 3.06
N VAL A 60 1.67 -4.46 1.95
CA VAL A 60 3.12 -4.28 1.92
C VAL A 60 3.40 -2.82 1.63
N SER A 61 4.34 -2.22 2.37
CA SER A 61 4.76 -0.82 2.19
C SER A 61 6.23 -0.81 1.74
N PRO A 62 6.50 -0.85 0.43
CA PRO A 62 7.86 -0.88 -0.08
C PRO A 62 8.62 0.40 0.27
N GLY A 63 9.92 0.24 0.51
CA GLY A 63 10.86 1.35 0.46
C GLY A 63 11.15 1.79 -0.98
N PRO A 64 12.12 2.68 -1.18
CA PRO A 64 12.56 3.08 -2.51
C PRO A 64 13.18 1.89 -3.24
N ILE A 65 12.83 1.73 -4.51
CA ILE A 65 13.33 0.67 -5.39
C ILE A 65 13.73 1.32 -6.70
N ASP A 66 14.92 0.95 -7.20
CA ASP A 66 15.44 1.43 -8.48
C ASP A 66 14.55 0.95 -9.63
N THR A 67 13.65 1.84 -10.04
CA THR A 67 12.63 1.63 -11.06
C THR A 67 12.46 2.93 -11.82
N GLU A 68 11.92 2.87 -13.04
CA GLU A 68 11.64 4.08 -13.83
C GLU A 68 10.72 5.07 -13.08
N MET A 69 9.77 4.57 -12.28
CA MET A 69 8.94 5.40 -11.41
C MET A 69 9.79 6.23 -10.45
N PHE A 70 10.79 5.60 -9.82
CA PHE A 70 11.70 6.27 -8.90
C PHE A 70 12.69 7.18 -9.65
N GLY A 71 13.20 6.77 -10.81
CA GLY A 71 14.10 7.58 -11.64
C GLY A 71 13.46 8.87 -12.17
N ASN A 72 12.15 8.83 -12.45
CA ASN A 72 11.34 9.98 -12.87
C ASN A 72 10.76 10.80 -11.71
N SER A 73 11.04 10.38 -10.48
CA SER A 73 10.65 11.13 -9.29
C SER A 73 11.60 12.31 -9.07
N GLY A 74 11.09 13.44 -8.58
CA GLY A 74 11.89 14.63 -8.28
C GLY A 74 13.02 14.35 -7.29
N ASP A 75 13.99 15.27 -7.21
CA ASP A 75 15.23 15.07 -6.46
C ASP A 75 15.01 14.77 -4.97
N ASP A 76 13.91 15.27 -4.38
CA ASP A 76 13.51 14.99 -2.99
C ASP A 76 13.23 13.51 -2.72
N LEU A 77 12.75 12.75 -3.71
CA LEU A 77 12.54 11.30 -3.55
C LEU A 77 13.85 10.53 -3.59
N LYS A 78 14.84 11.00 -4.37
CA LYS A 78 16.18 10.39 -4.43
C LYS A 78 16.90 10.55 -3.11
N ALA A 79 16.85 11.75 -2.52
CA ALA A 79 17.43 12.01 -1.21
C ALA A 79 16.84 11.09 -0.10
N ALA A 80 15.54 10.80 -0.16
CA ALA A 80 14.89 9.91 0.80
C ALA A 80 15.25 8.41 0.65
N ALA A 81 15.99 8.03 -0.40
CA ALA A 81 16.46 6.66 -0.61
C ALA A 81 17.91 6.42 -0.19
N ASP A 82 18.66 7.49 0.05
CA ASP A 82 20.06 7.43 0.45
C ASP A 82 20.25 7.42 1.99
N ASP A 83 19.16 7.60 2.76
CA ASP A 83 19.07 7.53 4.24
C ASP A 83 18.56 6.17 4.76
#